data_AF-A0AAP6JHS7-F1
#
_entry.id   AF-A0AAP6JHS7-F1
#
_cell.length_a   1.000
_cell.length_b   1.000
_cell.length_c   1.000
_cell.angle_alpha   90.00
_cell.angle_beta   90.00
_cell.angle_gamma   90.00
#
_symmetry.space_group_name_H-M   'P 1'
#
loop_
_entity.id
_entity.type
_entity.pdbx_description
1 polymer ?
#
loop_
_entity_poly.entity_id
_entity_poly.type
_entity_poly.pdbx_seq_one_letter_code
_entity_poly.pdbx_strand_id
1 'polypeptide(L)'
;MNTELQPVTVPISTSSTPIVLDGRLTLSLFRRIIEEDAPLQLSTDSLQQVERCHDFLLQLVADKRRIYGVTTGYGPLATSYIDPAHSGELQKNLVRHLSSGTGRPLPAHQVRAIMLARL
;
A
#
# COMPACT_ATOMS: atom_id res chain seq x y z
N MET A 1 14.45 0.30 27.25
CA MET A 1 13.27 -0.57 27.44
C MET A 1 12.91 -1.08 26.06
N ASN A 2 13.61 -2.14 25.62
CA ASN A 2 13.53 -2.65 24.25
C ASN A 2 12.37 -3.62 24.17
N THR A 3 11.25 -3.18 23.60
CA THR A 3 10.15 -4.09 23.27
C THR A 3 10.47 -4.70 21.91
N GLU A 4 11.08 -5.87 21.93
CA GLU A 4 11.25 -6.70 20.74
C GLU A 4 9.85 -6.98 20.15
N LEU A 5 9.65 -6.56 18.90
CA LEU A 5 8.48 -6.92 18.11
C LEU A 5 8.55 -8.42 17.82
N GLN A 6 7.80 -9.23 18.59
CA GLN A 6 7.64 -10.63 18.26
C GLN A 6 6.90 -10.76 16.91
N PRO A 7 7.35 -11.64 16.00
CA PRO A 7 6.70 -11.83 14.72
C PRO A 7 5.29 -12.39 14.93
N VAL A 8 4.28 -11.62 14.51
CA VAL A 8 2.89 -12.09 14.42
C VAL A 8 2.86 -13.20 13.38
N THR A 9 2.87 -14.44 13.85
CA THR A 9 2.71 -15.61 12.98
C THR A 9 1.21 -15.83 12.79
N VAL A 10 0.68 -15.41 11.64
CA VAL A 10 -0.69 -15.69 11.24
C VAL A 10 -0.74 -17.13 10.73
N PRO A 11 -1.55 -18.03 11.34
CA PRO A 11 -1.70 -19.39 10.84
C PRO A 11 -2.44 -19.36 9.50
N ILE A 12 -1.73 -19.65 8.40
CA ILE A 12 -2.32 -19.75 7.06
C ILE A 12 -2.88 -21.16 6.88
N SER A 13 -4.07 -21.43 7.44
CA SER A 13 -4.86 -22.59 7.02
C SER A 13 -5.69 -22.18 5.81
N THR A 14 -5.31 -22.57 4.60
CA THR A 14 -6.17 -22.36 3.41
C THR A 14 -6.17 -23.58 2.50
N SER A 15 -7.18 -24.43 2.66
CA SER A 15 -7.65 -25.39 1.65
C SER A 15 -8.76 -24.79 0.78
N SER A 16 -8.80 -23.46 0.63
CA SER A 16 -9.81 -22.74 -0.15
C SER A 16 -9.20 -22.12 -1.41
N THR A 17 -9.93 -22.22 -2.52
CA THR A 17 -9.54 -21.61 -3.81
C THR A 17 -9.40 -20.09 -3.64
N PRO A 18 -8.27 -19.49 -4.06
CA PRO A 18 -8.06 -18.05 -3.93
C PRO A 18 -9.03 -17.26 -4.80
N ILE A 19 -9.51 -16.15 -4.25
CA ILE A 19 -10.28 -15.16 -5.00
C ILE A 19 -9.29 -14.37 -5.87
N VAL A 20 -9.50 -14.39 -7.18
CA VAL A 20 -8.68 -13.62 -8.12
C VAL A 20 -9.30 -12.26 -8.35
N LEU A 21 -8.56 -11.18 -8.08
CA LEU A 21 -8.94 -9.81 -8.41
C LEU A 21 -8.36 -9.40 -9.77
N ASP A 22 -9.23 -9.00 -10.68
CA ASP A 22 -8.93 -8.60 -12.05
C ASP A 22 -9.03 -7.07 -12.26
N GLY A 23 -8.98 -6.30 -11.17
CA GLY A 23 -9.18 -4.85 -11.17
C GLY A 23 -10.64 -4.41 -10.97
N ARG A 24 -11.59 -5.33 -10.76
CA ARG A 24 -12.95 -5.01 -10.33
C ARG A 24 -13.25 -5.59 -8.97
N LEU A 25 -13.80 -4.76 -8.08
CA LEU A 25 -14.20 -5.15 -6.73
C LEU A 25 -15.65 -4.76 -6.50
N THR A 26 -16.54 -5.74 -6.45
CA THR A 26 -17.95 -5.52 -6.09
C THR A 26 -18.12 -5.54 -4.58
N LEU A 27 -19.16 -4.89 -4.04
CA LEU A 27 -19.45 -4.92 -2.60
C LEU A 27 -19.67 -6.35 -2.08
N SER A 28 -20.29 -7.22 -2.88
CA SER A 28 -20.49 -8.63 -2.54
C SER A 28 -19.16 -9.37 -2.42
N LEU A 29 -18.24 -9.15 -3.37
CA LEU A 29 -16.90 -9.76 -3.33
C LEU A 29 -16.07 -9.19 -2.17
N PHE A 30 -16.14 -7.88 -1.95
CA PHE A 30 -15.50 -7.20 -0.83
C PHE A 30 -15.93 -7.83 0.50
N ARG A 31 -17.24 -7.93 0.74
CA ARG A 31 -17.80 -8.53 1.95
C ARG A 31 -17.34 -9.97 2.13
N ARG A 32 -17.38 -10.75 1.05
CA ARG A 32 -16.94 -12.15 1.04
C ARG A 32 -15.48 -12.31 1.47
N ILE A 33 -14.56 -11.50 0.90
CA ILE A 33 -13.13 -11.53 1.26
C ILE A 33 -12.91 -11.23 2.74
N ILE A 34 -13.66 -10.28 3.29
CA ILE A 34 -13.53 -9.90 4.71
C ILE A 34 -14.16 -10.94 5.64
N GLU A 35 -15.33 -11.49 5.32
CA GLU A 35 -16.03 -12.45 6.19
C GLU A 35 -15.45 -13.87 6.15
N GLU A 36 -15.02 -14.35 4.98
CA GLU A 36 -14.54 -15.73 4.78
C GLU A 36 -13.04 -15.91 5.03
N ASP A 37 -12.31 -14.82 5.34
CA ASP A 37 -10.85 -14.77 5.37
C ASP A 37 -10.18 -15.44 4.15
N ALA A 38 -10.81 -15.30 2.99
CA ALA A 38 -10.43 -16.01 1.79
C ALA A 38 -9.05 -15.55 1.28
N PRO A 39 -8.18 -16.47 0.83
CA PRO A 39 -6.92 -16.10 0.21
C PRO A 39 -7.19 -15.30 -1.07
N LEU A 40 -6.36 -14.29 -1.31
CA LEU A 40 -6.52 -13.35 -2.42
C LEU A 40 -5.31 -13.44 -3.35
N GLN A 41 -5.57 -13.42 -4.64
CA GLN A 41 -4.54 -13.30 -5.67
C GLN A 41 -4.90 -12.18 -6.64
N LEU A 42 -3.89 -11.45 -7.09
CA LEU A 42 -4.06 -10.49 -8.18
C LEU A 42 -3.95 -11.25 -9.51
N SER A 43 -4.77 -10.87 -10.48
CA SER A 43 -4.66 -11.39 -11.84
C SER A 43 -3.31 -10.99 -12.44
N THR A 44 -2.81 -11.81 -13.37
CA THR A 44 -1.58 -11.51 -14.11
C THR A 44 -1.67 -10.16 -14.83
N ASP A 45 -2.83 -9.84 -15.41
CA ASP A 45 -3.06 -8.57 -16.11
C ASP A 45 -2.98 -7.37 -15.17
N SER A 46 -3.52 -7.48 -13.95
CA SER A 46 -3.42 -6.44 -12.92
C SER A 46 -1.96 -6.22 -12.50
N LEU A 47 -1.19 -7.28 -12.29
CA LEU A 47 0.23 -7.18 -11.96
C LEU A 47 1.03 -6.50 -13.09
N GLN A 48 0.81 -6.90 -14.33
CA GLN A 48 1.44 -6.28 -15.50
C GLN A 48 1.05 -4.81 -15.66
N GLN A 49 -0.18 -4.43 -15.28
CA GLN A 49 -0.60 -3.04 -15.30
C GLN A 49 0.13 -2.21 -14.24
N VAL A 50 0.33 -2.77 -13.04
CA VAL A 50 1.11 -2.11 -11.97
C VAL A 50 2.56 -1.93 -12.40
N GLU A 51 3.18 -2.95 -12.99
CA GLU A 51 4.55 -2.86 -13.53
C GLU A 51 4.68 -1.75 -14.58
N ARG A 52 3.76 -1.71 -15.56
CA ARG A 52 3.75 -0.64 -16.58
C ARG A 52 3.61 0.77 -15.98
N CYS A 53 2.76 0.93 -14.96
CA CYS A 53 2.61 2.20 -14.26
C CYS A 53 3.89 2.58 -13.49
N HIS A 54 4.56 1.61 -12.88
CA HIS A 54 5.81 1.81 -12.16
C HIS A 54 6.95 2.22 -13.11
N ASP A 55 7.11 1.54 -14.25
CA ASP A 55 8.12 1.87 -15.24
C ASP A 55 7.91 3.26 -15.84
N PHE A 56 6.64 3.63 -16.11
CA PHE A 56 6.30 4.98 -16.51
C PHE A 56 6.72 6.02 -15.47
N LEU A 57 6.45 5.78 -14.18
CA LEU A 57 6.89 6.67 -13.10
C LEU A 57 8.41 6.82 -13.08
N LEU A 58 9.16 5.72 -13.23
CA LEU A 58 10.62 5.74 -13.26
C LEU A 58 11.17 6.56 -14.43
N GLN A 59 10.55 6.50 -15.61
CA GLN A 59 10.90 7.36 -16.75
C GLN A 59 10.73 8.84 -16.40
N LEU A 60 9.60 9.22 -15.78
CA LEU A 60 9.37 10.62 -15.39
C LEU A 60 10.39 11.11 -14.34
N VAL A 61 10.83 10.22 -13.45
CA VAL A 61 11.88 10.53 -12.46
C VAL A 61 13.23 10.71 -13.15
N ALA A 62 13.59 9.86 -14.11
CA ALA A 62 14.82 9.97 -14.89
C ALA A 62 14.87 11.28 -15.70
N ASP A 63 13.72 11.71 -16.22
CA ASP A 63 13.54 12.99 -16.91
C ASP A 63 13.56 14.22 -15.97
N LYS A 64 13.84 14.01 -14.67
CA LYS A 64 13.87 15.05 -13.62
C LYS A 64 12.58 15.85 -13.54
N ARG A 65 11.44 15.22 -13.87
CA ARG A 65 10.14 15.88 -13.75
C ARG A 65 9.80 16.14 -12.29
N ARG A 66 9.09 17.24 -12.05
CA ARG A 66 8.55 17.59 -10.72
C ARG A 66 7.24 16.84 -10.49
N ILE A 67 7.23 15.93 -9.51
CA ILE A 67 6.13 15.02 -9.21
C ILE A 67 5.88 15.06 -7.71
N TYR A 68 4.65 15.38 -7.31
CA TYR A 68 4.27 15.53 -5.91
C TYR A 68 4.60 14.28 -5.09
N GLY A 69 5.38 14.45 -4.03
CA GLY A 69 5.75 13.37 -3.13
C GLY A 69 6.70 12.33 -3.72
N VAL A 70 7.20 12.50 -4.95
CA VAL A 70 8.21 11.61 -5.56
C VAL A 70 9.52 12.37 -5.74
N THR A 71 9.48 13.51 -6.42
CA THR A 71 10.62 14.44 -6.60
C THR A 71 10.35 15.81 -5.98
N THR A 72 9.31 15.90 -5.14
CA THR A 72 9.03 17.09 -4.32
C THR A 72 8.71 16.71 -2.88
N GLY A 73 8.72 17.70 -1.99
CA GLY A 73 8.16 17.54 -0.65
C GLY A 73 6.62 17.41 -0.65
N TYR A 74 6.05 17.41 0.56
CA TYR A 74 4.62 17.26 0.83
C TYR A 74 3.99 18.55 1.36
N GLY A 75 2.70 18.75 1.13
CA GLY A 75 1.98 19.91 1.65
C GLY A 75 2.65 21.25 1.27
N PRO A 76 2.91 22.16 2.23
CA PRO A 76 3.60 23.42 1.96
C PRO A 76 5.01 23.27 1.34
N LEU A 77 5.65 22.10 1.50
CA LEU A 77 6.98 21.80 0.96
C LEU A 77 6.94 21.22 -0.47
N ALA A 78 5.77 21.18 -1.12
CA ALA A 78 5.61 20.68 -2.49
C ALA A 78 6.38 21.49 -3.55
N THR A 79 6.77 22.72 -3.22
CA THR A 79 7.59 23.59 -4.09
C THR A 79 9.09 23.28 -4.01
N SER A 80 9.53 22.49 -3.04
CA SER A 80 10.92 22.04 -2.93
C SER A 80 11.16 20.85 -3.84
N TYR A 81 12.19 20.91 -4.68
CA TYR A 81 12.65 19.75 -5.44
C TYR A 81 13.49 18.85 -4.55
N ILE A 82 13.30 17.53 -4.68
CA ILE A 82 14.04 16.50 -3.95
C ILE A 82 14.77 15.63 -4.96
N ASP A 83 16.08 15.48 -4.77
CA ASP A 83 16.88 14.58 -5.59
C ASP A 83 16.40 13.12 -5.38
N PRO A 84 16.23 12.32 -6.45
CA PRO A 84 15.84 10.91 -6.35
C PRO A 84 16.73 10.08 -5.41
N ALA A 85 18.00 10.44 -5.21
CA ALA A 85 18.90 9.80 -4.25
C ALA A 85 18.38 9.86 -2.80
N HIS A 86 17.56 10.86 -2.47
CA HIS A 86 16.94 11.02 -1.15
C HIS A 86 15.50 10.48 -1.08
N SER A 87 14.97 9.92 -2.17
CA SER A 87 13.56 9.45 -2.23
C SER A 87 13.23 8.42 -1.13
N GLY A 88 14.12 7.47 -0.87
CA GLY A 88 13.92 6.46 0.18
C GLY A 88 13.80 7.05 1.59
N GLU A 89 14.55 8.11 1.89
CA GLU A 89 14.43 8.81 3.17
C GLU A 89 13.16 9.68 3.23
N LEU A 90 12.87 10.39 2.13
CA LEU A 90 11.66 11.20 1.97
C LEU A 90 10.38 10.37 2.25
N GLN A 91 10.29 9.15 1.71
CA GLN A 91 9.12 8.27 1.94
C GLN A 91 9.05 7.74 3.38
N LYS A 92 10.20 7.36 3.98
CA LYS A 92 10.23 6.91 5.38
C LYS A 92 9.78 8.01 6.33
N ASN A 93 10.22 9.24 6.08
CA ASN A 93 9.86 10.39 6.91
C ASN A 93 8.39 10.79 6.74
N LEU A 94 7.79 10.61 5.56
CA LEU A 94 6.35 10.78 5.35
C LEU A 94 5.54 9.85 6.27
N VAL A 95 5.83 8.56 6.25
CA VAL A 95 5.11 7.57 7.07
C VAL A 95 5.24 7.93 8.55
N ARG A 96 6.44 8.29 9.01
CA ARG A 96 6.68 8.69 10.40
C ARG A 96 5.89 9.94 10.79
N HIS A 97 5.89 10.96 9.94
CA HIS A 97 5.21 12.23 10.20
C HIS A 97 3.68 12.06 10.29
N LEU A 98 3.10 11.21 9.44
CA LEU A 98 1.65 10.96 9.39
C LEU A 98 1.16 9.92 10.39
N SER A 99 2.06 9.16 11.03
CA SER A 99 1.71 8.14 12.03
C SER A 99 1.36 8.77 13.39
N SER A 100 0.50 9.78 13.38
CA SER A 100 0.04 10.53 14.56
C SER A 100 -1.39 10.19 14.96
N GLY A 101 -1.91 9.04 14.49
CA GLY A 101 -3.25 8.56 14.86
C GLY A 101 -3.34 8.27 16.36
N THR A 102 -4.44 8.66 16.98
CA THR A 102 -4.69 8.47 18.42
C THR A 102 -6.03 7.78 18.66
N GLY A 103 -6.25 7.32 19.90
CA GLY A 103 -7.47 6.60 20.27
C GLY A 103 -7.33 5.08 20.19
N ARG A 104 -8.47 4.39 20.12
CA ARG A 104 -8.49 2.92 20.11
C ARG A 104 -8.16 2.38 18.71
N PRO A 105 -7.31 1.34 18.60
CA PRO A 105 -7.09 0.65 17.33
C PRO A 105 -8.39 0.11 16.73
N LEU A 106 -8.47 0.12 15.40
CA LEU A 106 -9.58 -0.50 14.70
C LEU A 106 -9.54 -2.03 14.86
N PRO A 107 -10.70 -2.70 14.95
CA PRO A 107 -10.78 -4.16 14.90
C PRO A 107 -10.16 -4.72 13.61
N ALA A 108 -9.60 -5.93 13.68
CA ALA A 108 -8.88 -6.55 12.56
C ALA A 108 -9.68 -6.62 11.25
N HIS A 109 -11.00 -6.89 11.30
CA HIS A 109 -11.84 -6.94 10.10
C HIS A 109 -11.95 -5.58 9.39
N GLN A 110 -11.94 -4.47 10.14
CA GLN A 110 -11.95 -3.12 9.58
C GLN A 110 -10.60 -2.75 8.99
N VAL A 111 -9.50 -3.17 9.64
CA VAL A 111 -8.15 -3.00 9.09
C VAL A 111 -8.00 -3.77 7.77
N ARG A 112 -8.45 -5.03 7.70
CA ARG A 112 -8.47 -5.82 6.47
C ARG A 112 -9.31 -5.15 5.38
N ALA A 113 -10.46 -4.57 5.73
CA ALA A 113 -11.30 -3.81 4.82
C ALA A 113 -10.57 -2.58 4.24
N ILE A 114 -9.85 -1.83 5.07
CA ILE A 114 -9.04 -0.67 4.62
C ILE A 114 -7.91 -1.13 3.70
N MET A 115 -7.21 -2.22 4.05
CA MET A 115 -6.14 -2.76 3.21
C MET A 115 -6.68 -3.23 1.86
N LEU A 116 -7.80 -3.95 1.84
CA LEU A 116 -8.45 -4.42 0.61
C LEU A 116 -8.94 -3.27 -0.27
N ALA A 117 -9.46 -2.20 0.33
CA ALA A 117 -9.88 -1.01 -0.41
C ALA A 117 -8.71 -0.25 -1.06
N ARG A 118 -7.47 -0.47 -0.61
CA ARG A 118 -6.27 0.20 -1.09
C ARG A 118 -5.40 -0.65 -2.02
N LEU A 119 -5.53 -1.97 -1.97
CA LEU A 119 -4.77 -2.95 -2.74
C LEU A 119 -4.97 -2.78 -4.26
#